data_AF-A0A7C5F4C7-F1
#
_entry.id   AF-A0A7C5F4C7-F1
#
_cell.length_a   1.000
_cell.length_b   1.000
_cell.length_c   1.000
_cell.angle_alpha   90.00
_cell.angle_beta   90.00
_cell.angle_gamma   90.00
#
_symmetry.space_group_name_H-M   'P 1'
#
loop_
_entity.id
_entity.type
_entity.pdbx_description
1 polymer ?
#
loop_
_entity_poly.entity_id
_entity_poly.type
_entity_poly.pdbx_seq_one_letter_code
_entity_poly.pdbx_strand_id
1 'polypeptide(L)'
;MNLSDRDKEIIKGHLDRGEPLPSKYKLMLFADAPEVELVWQGKSSEVTSVVLPFQTIEQIDEPRSEVGQQVGDLFAFDSASGRQSSGWTNKLIWGDNKLVLSSLKNGPLRREIEDAGGLKLIYIDPPFDVGADFSVSIEVGDETLTKEPSVIEELAYRDTWGRGT
;
A
#
# COMPACT_ATOMS: atom_id res chain seq x y z
N MET A 1 31.36 -9.54 -10.25
CA MET A 1 31.98 -8.29 -9.75
C MET A 1 32.95 -7.78 -10.78
N ASN A 2 32.77 -6.56 -11.25
CA ASN A 2 33.60 -5.94 -12.30
C ASN A 2 34.70 -5.07 -11.66
N LEU A 3 35.50 -5.65 -10.74
CA LEU A 3 36.53 -4.92 -9.98
C LEU A 3 37.93 -5.28 -10.49
N SER A 4 38.76 -4.27 -10.78
CA SER A 4 40.17 -4.51 -11.05
C SER A 4 40.90 -4.98 -9.78
N ASP A 5 42.07 -5.59 -9.93
CA ASP A 5 42.84 -6.03 -8.75
C ASP A 5 43.27 -4.85 -7.87
N ARG A 6 43.53 -3.69 -8.47
CA ARG A 6 43.80 -2.44 -7.76
C ARG A 6 42.58 -1.96 -6.95
N ASP A 7 41.37 -2.08 -7.51
CA ASP A 7 40.14 -1.71 -6.79
C ASP A 7 39.93 -2.61 -5.57
N LYS A 8 40.20 -3.92 -5.70
CA LYS A 8 40.11 -4.88 -4.59
C LYS A 8 41.08 -4.54 -3.45
N GLU A 9 42.32 -4.16 -3.76
CA GLU A 9 43.30 -3.73 -2.75
C GLU A 9 42.85 -2.45 -2.03
N ILE A 10 42.33 -1.48 -2.76
CA ILE A 10 41.80 -0.24 -2.18
C ILE A 10 40.63 -0.54 -1.24
N ILE A 11 39.68 -1.37 -1.69
CA ILE A 11 38.51 -1.76 -0.88
C ILE A 11 38.96 -2.46 0.40
N LYS A 12 39.87 -3.44 0.31
CA LYS A 12 40.44 -4.12 1.49
C LYS A 12 41.10 -3.14 2.45
N GLY A 13 41.92 -2.23 1.94
CA GLY A 13 42.58 -1.23 2.78
C GLY A 13 41.61 -0.32 3.55
N HIS A 14 40.50 0.10 2.94
CA HIS A 14 39.45 0.85 3.65
C HIS A 14 38.76 0.00 4.72
N LEU A 15 38.43 -1.25 4.41
CA LEU A 15 37.82 -2.18 5.37
C LEU A 15 38.72 -2.44 6.58
N ASP A 16 40.02 -2.67 6.34
CA ASP A 16 41.00 -2.93 7.40
C ASP A 16 41.22 -1.71 8.31
N ARG A 17 41.12 -0.49 7.76
CA ARG A 17 41.21 0.77 8.52
C ARG A 17 39.89 1.21 9.16
N GLY A 18 38.78 0.52 8.88
CA GLY A 18 37.45 0.92 9.33
C GLY A 18 36.96 2.22 8.70
N GLU A 19 37.50 2.60 7.55
CA GLU A 19 37.12 3.82 6.83
C GLU A 19 35.97 3.54 5.85
N PRO A 20 35.07 4.53 5.63
CA PRO A 20 34.01 4.39 4.65
C PRO A 20 34.57 4.24 3.22
N LEU A 21 33.94 3.37 2.43
CA LEU A 21 34.31 3.14 1.04
C LEU A 21 33.87 4.32 0.14
N PRO A 22 34.70 4.70 -0.86
CA PRO A 22 34.29 5.67 -1.87
C PRO A 22 33.01 5.27 -2.63
N SER A 23 32.11 6.23 -2.87
CA SER A 23 30.78 5.98 -3.48
C SER A 23 30.82 5.28 -4.83
N LYS A 24 31.91 5.42 -5.60
CA LYS A 24 32.10 4.74 -6.90
C LYS A 24 32.00 3.21 -6.80
N TYR A 25 32.30 2.62 -5.65
CA TYR A 25 32.24 1.17 -5.45
C TYR A 25 30.83 0.67 -5.09
N LYS A 26 29.89 1.55 -4.72
CA LYS A 26 28.53 1.18 -4.32
C LYS A 26 27.84 0.30 -5.36
N LEU A 27 28.01 0.63 -6.65
CA LEU A 27 27.40 -0.11 -7.76
C LEU A 27 28.20 -1.35 -8.22
N MET A 28 29.47 -1.45 -7.81
CA MET A 28 30.37 -2.51 -8.26
C MET A 28 30.43 -3.70 -7.30
N LEU A 29 30.04 -3.47 -6.03
CA LEU A 29 30.12 -4.42 -4.94
C LEU A 29 28.94 -5.39 -4.89
N PHE A 30 27.76 -4.98 -5.33
CA PHE A 30 26.54 -5.80 -5.27
C PHE A 30 26.21 -6.37 -6.66
N ALA A 31 25.76 -7.62 -6.69
CA ALA A 31 25.43 -8.32 -7.94
C ALA A 31 24.23 -7.66 -8.67
N ASP A 32 23.27 -7.15 -7.91
CA ASP A 32 22.03 -6.53 -8.41
C ASP A 32 22.02 -5.02 -8.19
N ALA A 33 23.16 -4.36 -8.39
CA ALA A 33 23.25 -2.91 -8.24
C ALA A 33 22.43 -2.19 -9.34
N PRO A 34 21.38 -1.43 -8.99
CA PRO A 34 20.61 -0.68 -9.98
C PRO A 34 21.46 0.45 -10.56
N GLU A 35 21.47 0.61 -11.88
CA GLU A 35 22.22 1.70 -12.55
C GLU A 35 21.75 3.10 -12.10
N VAL A 36 20.47 3.21 -11.71
CA VAL A 36 19.86 4.44 -11.19
C VAL A 36 19.03 4.11 -9.96
N GLU A 37 19.23 4.84 -8.87
CA GLU A 37 18.50 4.67 -7.62
C GLU A 37 18.04 6.03 -7.07
N LEU A 38 16.73 6.19 -6.83
CA LEU A 38 16.20 7.32 -6.05
C LEU A 38 16.48 7.07 -4.56
N VAL A 39 17.16 7.99 -3.89
CA VAL A 39 17.53 7.88 -2.47
C VAL A 39 16.90 9.04 -1.70
N TRP A 40 16.34 8.75 -0.54
CA TRP A 40 15.79 9.73 0.41
C TRP A 40 16.09 9.30 1.85
N GLN A 41 15.96 10.22 2.80
CA GLN A 41 16.19 9.93 4.21
C GLN A 41 15.17 8.91 4.73
N GLY A 42 15.64 7.85 5.38
CA GLY A 42 14.76 6.79 5.90
C GLY A 42 14.32 5.75 4.85
N LYS A 43 14.82 5.81 3.61
CA LYS A 43 14.62 4.73 2.62
C LYS A 43 15.13 3.41 3.20
N SER A 44 14.24 2.42 3.32
CA SER A 44 14.57 1.06 3.74
C SER A 44 14.32 0.08 2.60
N SER A 45 15.18 -0.93 2.47
CA SER A 45 15.00 -2.07 1.57
C SER A 45 14.29 -3.25 2.24
N GLU A 46 13.89 -3.11 3.51
CA GLU A 46 13.23 -4.17 4.25
C GLU A 46 11.83 -4.43 3.70
N VAL A 47 11.60 -5.69 3.30
CA VAL A 47 10.29 -6.15 2.84
C VAL A 47 9.56 -6.80 3.99
N THR A 48 8.40 -6.27 4.34
CA THR A 48 7.53 -6.88 5.35
C THR A 48 6.90 -8.17 4.84
N SER A 49 7.21 -9.28 5.50
CA SER A 49 6.77 -10.65 5.18
C SER A 49 6.03 -11.28 6.36
N VAL A 50 5.02 -10.57 6.87
CA VAL A 50 4.20 -11.03 7.98
C VAL A 50 2.96 -11.74 7.45
N VAL A 51 2.61 -12.87 8.07
CA VAL A 51 1.37 -13.60 7.78
C VAL A 51 0.48 -13.54 9.02
N LEU A 52 -0.57 -12.72 8.94
CA LEU A 52 -1.60 -12.63 9.97
C LEU A 52 -2.83 -13.46 9.55
N PRO A 53 -3.52 -14.11 10.50
CA PRO A 53 -4.79 -14.76 10.23
C PRO A 53 -5.88 -13.72 9.93
N PHE A 54 -6.77 -14.02 8.99
CA PHE A 54 -7.98 -13.23 8.75
C PHE A 54 -9.11 -13.75 9.63
N GLN A 55 -9.71 -12.85 10.42
CA GLN A 55 -10.92 -13.14 11.16
C GLN A 55 -12.11 -12.56 10.40
N THR A 56 -13.10 -13.39 10.11
CA THR A 56 -14.38 -12.94 9.54
C THR A 56 -15.29 -12.47 10.68
N ILE A 57 -15.72 -11.22 10.60
CA ILE A 57 -16.68 -10.64 11.56
C ILE A 57 -18.11 -10.84 11.08
N GLU A 58 -18.35 -10.58 9.80
CA GLU A 58 -19.68 -10.62 9.19
C GLU A 58 -19.59 -11.18 7.77
N GLN A 59 -20.62 -11.92 7.37
CA GLN A 59 -20.85 -12.33 6.00
C GLN A 59 -22.23 -11.81 5.57
N ILE A 60 -22.23 -10.97 4.55
CA ILE A 60 -23.46 -10.41 3.99
C ILE A 60 -23.80 -11.22 2.74
N ASP A 61 -24.80 -12.08 2.86
CA ASP A 61 -25.33 -12.84 1.73
C ASP A 61 -26.41 -12.02 1.00
N GLU A 62 -26.59 -12.31 -0.29
CA GLU A 62 -27.63 -11.67 -1.08
C GLU A 62 -29.04 -11.99 -0.52
N PRO A 63 -29.99 -11.03 -0.57
CA PRO A 63 -31.35 -11.26 -0.13
C PRO A 63 -31.99 -12.40 -0.93
N ARG A 64 -32.72 -13.29 -0.23
CA ARG A 64 -33.39 -14.44 -0.83
C ARG A 64 -34.31 -13.99 -1.97
N SER A 65 -34.23 -14.69 -3.10
CA SER A 65 -35.02 -14.44 -4.32
C SER A 65 -36.55 -14.50 -4.13
N GLU A 66 -37.04 -14.99 -2.99
CA GLU A 66 -38.47 -15.09 -2.69
C GLU A 66 -39.14 -13.73 -2.37
N VAL A 67 -38.38 -12.68 -2.04
CA VAL A 67 -38.94 -11.35 -1.79
C VAL A 67 -38.65 -10.46 -3.00
N GLY A 68 -39.64 -10.35 -3.89
CA GLY A 68 -39.57 -9.66 -5.19
C GLY A 68 -39.35 -8.15 -5.17
N GLN A 69 -38.39 -7.65 -4.39
CA GLN A 69 -37.83 -6.32 -4.55
C GLN A 69 -36.46 -6.47 -5.20
N GLN A 70 -36.40 -6.07 -6.48
CA GLN A 70 -35.16 -5.85 -7.20
C GLN A 70 -34.41 -4.70 -6.49
N VAL A 71 -33.62 -5.04 -5.49
CA VAL A 71 -32.57 -4.15 -4.98
C VAL A 71 -31.61 -3.93 -6.16
N GLY A 72 -31.34 -2.66 -6.49
CA GLY A 72 -30.90 -2.23 -7.82
C GLY A 72 -29.77 -3.03 -8.48
N ASP A 73 -29.78 -2.95 -9.81
CA ASP A 73 -28.97 -3.62 -10.84
C ASP A 73 -27.46 -3.78 -10.55
N LEU A 74 -26.91 -3.05 -9.58
CA LEU A 74 -25.51 -3.14 -9.14
C LEU A 74 -25.19 -4.46 -8.40
N PHE A 75 -26.19 -5.09 -7.78
CA PHE A 75 -26.05 -6.41 -7.12
C PHE A 75 -26.71 -7.55 -7.91
N ALA A 76 -27.26 -7.27 -9.09
CA ALA A 76 -27.84 -8.28 -9.96
C ALA A 76 -26.76 -9.01 -10.77
N PHE A 77 -25.75 -9.57 -10.09
CA PHE A 77 -24.77 -10.42 -10.75
C PHE A 77 -25.38 -11.80 -11.01
N ASP A 78 -25.95 -11.92 -12.22
CA ASP A 78 -26.18 -13.15 -12.95
C ASP A 78 -27.17 -14.15 -12.31
N SER A 79 -28.45 -13.86 -12.53
CA SER A 79 -29.57 -14.79 -12.30
C SER A 79 -29.52 -16.05 -13.19
N ALA A 80 -28.61 -16.15 -14.17
CA ALA A 80 -28.40 -17.35 -14.98
C ALA A 80 -27.27 -18.25 -14.44
N SER A 81 -26.30 -17.73 -13.68
CA SER A 81 -25.20 -18.54 -13.12
C SER A 81 -25.50 -19.21 -11.78
N GLY A 82 -26.65 -18.94 -11.16
CA GLY A 82 -27.06 -19.60 -9.91
C GLY A 82 -25.93 -19.56 -8.87
N ARG A 83 -25.36 -18.37 -8.64
CA ARG A 83 -24.07 -18.20 -7.97
C ARG A 83 -24.16 -18.36 -6.44
N GLN A 84 -24.67 -19.49 -6.00
CA GLN A 84 -24.21 -20.16 -4.79
C GLN A 84 -22.90 -20.92 -5.10
N SER A 85 -21.93 -20.27 -5.75
CA SER A 85 -20.58 -20.83 -5.82
C SER A 85 -20.02 -20.80 -4.40
N SER A 86 -19.87 -21.98 -3.79
CA SER A 86 -19.31 -22.14 -2.44
C SER A 86 -18.06 -21.27 -2.25
N GLY A 87 -18.04 -20.42 -1.21
CA GLY A 87 -16.92 -19.52 -0.93
C GLY A 87 -17.32 -18.04 -0.94
N TRP A 88 -16.35 -17.15 -1.11
CA TRP A 88 -16.55 -15.70 -1.14
C TRP A 88 -16.42 -15.16 -2.57
N THR A 89 -17.25 -14.16 -2.90
CA THR A 89 -17.16 -13.40 -4.17
C THR A 89 -16.45 -12.06 -3.97
N ASN A 90 -16.79 -11.36 -2.90
CA ASN A 90 -16.22 -10.08 -2.51
C ASN A 90 -15.68 -10.16 -1.07
N LYS A 91 -14.59 -9.43 -0.78
CA LYS A 91 -14.06 -9.28 0.59
C LYS A 91 -13.83 -7.81 0.91
N LEU A 92 -14.38 -7.37 2.03
CA LEU A 92 -13.97 -6.15 2.70
C LEU A 92 -13.07 -6.52 3.87
N ILE A 93 -11.86 -5.96 3.90
CA ILE A 93 -10.85 -6.25 4.93
C ILE A 93 -10.53 -4.96 5.66
N TRP A 94 -10.71 -4.95 6.98
CA TRP A 94 -10.31 -3.85 7.83
C TRP A 94 -8.96 -4.18 8.50
N GLY A 95 -7.95 -3.34 8.26
CA GLY A 95 -6.69 -3.36 9.00
C GLY A 95 -5.67 -2.38 8.43
N ASP A 96 -4.46 -2.40 8.99
CA ASP A 96 -3.31 -1.72 8.39
C ASP A 96 -3.01 -2.33 7.00
N ASN A 97 -2.96 -1.49 5.97
CA ASN A 97 -2.85 -1.95 4.59
C ASN A 97 -1.56 -2.73 4.32
N LYS A 98 -0.44 -2.36 4.95
CA LYS A 98 0.86 -3.01 4.77
C LYS A 98 0.84 -4.42 5.33
N LEU A 99 0.26 -4.63 6.52
CA LEU A 99 0.10 -5.95 7.12
C LEU A 99 -0.92 -6.83 6.38
N VAL A 100 -2.04 -6.24 5.95
CA VAL A 100 -3.06 -6.92 5.15
C VAL A 100 -2.46 -7.40 3.83
N LEU A 101 -1.79 -6.54 3.07
CA LEU A 101 -1.18 -6.89 1.79
C LEU A 101 -0.07 -7.94 1.95
N SER A 102 0.74 -7.86 3.01
CA SER A 102 1.75 -8.87 3.33
C SER A 102 1.11 -10.24 3.58
N SER A 103 -0.01 -10.27 4.29
CA SER A 103 -0.78 -11.49 4.59
C SER A 103 -1.54 -12.04 3.38
N LEU A 104 -2.06 -11.18 2.50
CA LEU A 104 -2.68 -11.61 1.24
C LEU A 104 -1.66 -12.22 0.27
N LYS A 105 -0.43 -11.70 0.27
CA LYS A 105 0.65 -12.19 -0.59
C LYS A 105 1.23 -13.53 -0.11
N ASN A 106 1.44 -13.68 1.20
CA ASN A 106 2.18 -14.80 1.78
C ASN A 106 1.31 -15.79 2.56
N GLY A 107 0.03 -15.47 2.79
CA GLY A 107 -0.86 -16.22 3.66
C GLY A 107 -1.89 -17.10 2.94
N PRO A 108 -2.85 -17.68 3.69
CA PRO A 108 -3.78 -18.69 3.18
C PRO A 108 -4.66 -18.22 2.01
N LEU A 109 -5.14 -16.97 2.06
CA LEU A 109 -5.97 -16.38 1.00
C LEU A 109 -5.24 -16.24 -0.34
N ARG A 110 -3.90 -16.34 -0.37
CA ARG A 110 -3.14 -16.27 -1.62
C ARG A 110 -3.58 -17.32 -2.62
N ARG A 111 -3.75 -18.57 -2.16
CA ARG A 111 -4.15 -19.69 -3.02
C ARG A 111 -5.57 -19.52 -3.53
N GLU A 112 -6.49 -19.10 -2.67
CA GLU A 112 -7.88 -18.82 -3.07
C GLU A 112 -7.95 -17.72 -4.14
N ILE A 113 -7.11 -16.68 -4.04
CA ILE A 113 -6.99 -15.62 -5.06
C ILE A 113 -6.41 -16.19 -6.36
N GLU A 114 -5.39 -17.05 -6.31
CA GLU A 114 -4.80 -17.68 -7.49
C GLU A 114 -5.80 -18.61 -8.20
N ASP A 115 -6.51 -19.45 -7.44
CA ASP A 115 -7.54 -20.37 -7.94
C ASP A 115 -8.72 -19.62 -8.59
N ALA A 116 -9.04 -18.41 -8.10
CA ALA A 116 -10.00 -17.50 -8.71
C ALA A 116 -9.46 -16.71 -9.93
N GLY A 117 -8.25 -17.02 -10.40
CA GLY A 117 -7.63 -16.40 -11.59
C GLY A 117 -6.68 -15.24 -11.31
N GLY A 118 -6.37 -14.97 -10.04
CA GLY A 118 -5.43 -13.96 -9.59
C GLY A 118 -5.97 -12.52 -9.62
N LEU A 119 -5.13 -11.57 -9.22
CA LEU A 119 -5.44 -10.14 -9.29
C LEU A 119 -5.27 -9.63 -10.73
N LYS A 120 -6.27 -8.92 -11.24
CA LYS A 120 -6.25 -8.34 -12.60
C LYS A 120 -6.07 -6.82 -12.61
N LEU A 121 -6.60 -6.14 -11.60
CA LEU A 121 -6.57 -4.69 -11.47
C LEU A 121 -6.41 -4.34 -10.00
N ILE A 122 -5.54 -3.35 -9.73
CA ILE A 122 -5.42 -2.72 -8.41
C ILE A 122 -5.66 -1.24 -8.65
N TYR A 123 -6.63 -0.68 -7.94
CA TYR A 123 -6.87 0.76 -7.88
C TYR A 123 -6.59 1.23 -6.45
N ILE A 124 -5.81 2.30 -6.32
CA ILE A 124 -5.53 2.96 -5.05
C ILE A 124 -5.61 4.47 -5.25
N ASP A 125 -6.07 5.16 -4.20
CA ASP A 125 -6.08 6.61 -4.09
C ASP A 125 -5.39 6.99 -2.78
N PRO A 126 -4.04 6.97 -2.72
CA PRO A 126 -3.30 7.26 -1.50
C PRO A 126 -3.36 8.76 -1.16
N PRO A 127 -3.13 9.16 0.10
CA PRO A 127 -3.07 10.58 0.46
C PRO A 127 -1.93 11.27 -0.32
N PHE A 128 -2.23 12.46 -0.85
CA PHE A 128 -1.27 13.27 -1.59
C PHE A 128 -0.48 14.19 -0.66
N ASP A 129 0.83 14.31 -0.92
CA ASP A 129 1.71 15.29 -0.27
C ASP A 129 1.50 16.67 -0.92
N VAL A 130 0.41 17.34 -0.52
CA VAL A 130 -0.01 18.64 -1.09
C VAL A 130 0.44 19.83 -0.24
N GLY A 131 0.96 19.60 0.97
CA GLY A 131 1.35 20.66 1.91
C GLY A 131 0.25 21.68 2.21
N ALA A 132 -1.02 21.32 1.99
CA ALA A 132 -2.13 22.26 1.95
C ALA A 132 -2.74 22.46 3.34
N ASP A 133 -2.97 23.72 3.69
CA ASP A 133 -3.86 24.11 4.77
C ASP A 133 -5.31 24.06 4.25
N PHE A 134 -6.11 23.13 4.78
CA PHE A 134 -7.52 22.95 4.41
C PHE A 134 -8.46 23.84 5.22
N SER A 135 -7.93 24.81 5.97
CA SER A 135 -8.75 25.82 6.62
C SER A 135 -9.47 26.68 5.58
N VAL A 136 -10.78 26.91 5.80
CA VAL A 136 -11.59 27.73 4.90
C VAL A 136 -11.99 28.99 5.67
N SER A 137 -11.51 30.15 5.20
CA SER A 137 -11.97 31.44 5.68
C SER A 137 -13.33 31.77 5.07
N ILE A 138 -14.34 31.93 5.93
CA ILE A 138 -15.71 32.28 5.56
C ILE A 138 -15.97 33.70 6.07
N GLU A 139 -16.37 34.60 5.18
CA GLU A 139 -16.82 35.94 5.57
C GLU A 139 -18.33 35.92 5.87
N VAL A 140 -18.71 36.39 7.06
CA VAL A 140 -20.11 36.53 7.48
C VAL A 140 -20.31 37.96 7.97
N GLY A 141 -20.89 38.82 7.12
CA GLY A 141 -21.03 40.25 7.43
C GLY A 141 -19.67 40.95 7.48
N ASP A 142 -19.36 41.61 8.60
CA ASP A 142 -18.08 42.29 8.83
C ASP A 142 -17.04 41.41 9.55
N GLU A 143 -17.35 40.14 9.81
CA GLU A 143 -16.47 39.20 10.53
C GLU A 143 -15.95 38.08 9.60
N THR A 144 -14.67 37.74 9.77
CA THR A 144 -14.06 36.56 9.13
C THR A 144 -13.98 35.42 10.13
N LEU A 145 -14.60 34.29 9.82
CA LEU A 145 -14.58 33.06 10.60
C LEU A 145 -13.76 32.00 9.88
N THR A 146 -12.76 31.43 10.54
CA THR A 146 -12.01 30.30 10.00
C THR A 146 -12.71 29.01 10.39
N LYS A 147 -13.23 28.27 9.41
CA LYS A 147 -13.73 26.91 9.63
C LYS A 147 -12.53 25.96 9.68
N GLU A 148 -12.28 25.38 10.84
CA GLU A 148 -11.33 24.28 10.96
C GLU A 148 -11.84 23.03 10.23
N PRO A 149 -10.95 22.21 9.65
CA PRO A 149 -11.33 20.95 9.04
C PRO A 149 -12.07 20.05 10.03
N SER A 150 -13.12 19.39 9.57
CA SER A 150 -13.77 18.34 10.37
C SER A 150 -12.86 17.11 10.50
N VAL A 151 -13.09 16.29 11.52
CA VAL A 151 -12.31 15.04 11.76
C VAL A 151 -12.27 14.12 10.53
N ILE A 152 -13.35 14.08 9.75
CA ILE A 152 -13.42 13.28 8.51
C ILE A 152 -12.54 13.90 7.42
N GLU A 153 -12.55 15.23 7.27
CA GLU A 153 -11.71 15.95 6.32
C GLU A 153 -10.22 15.82 6.69
N GLU A 154 -9.87 15.88 7.98
CA GLU A 154 -8.51 15.56 8.43
C GLU A 154 -8.12 14.11 8.12
N LEU A 155 -8.97 13.12 8.40
CA LEU A 155 -8.63 11.72 8.11
C LEU A 155 -8.44 11.44 6.61
N ALA A 156 -9.20 12.13 5.75
CA ALA A 156 -9.15 11.92 4.31
C ALA A 156 -8.04 12.73 3.62
N TYR A 157 -7.76 13.95 4.08
CA TYR A 157 -6.91 14.90 3.37
C TYR A 157 -5.68 15.35 4.16
N ARG A 158 -5.51 14.95 5.42
CA ARG A 158 -4.33 15.31 6.19
C ARG A 158 -3.10 14.69 5.56
N ASP A 159 -2.15 15.56 5.25
CA ASP A 159 -0.83 15.16 4.81
C ASP A 159 -0.12 14.38 5.92
N THR A 160 0.12 13.09 5.67
CA THR A 160 0.87 12.20 6.56
C THR A 160 2.35 12.12 6.21
N TRP A 161 2.80 12.82 5.16
CA TRP A 161 4.14 12.72 4.59
C TRP A 161 5.17 13.68 5.22
N GLY A 162 4.74 14.60 6.10
CA GLY A 162 5.54 15.68 6.71
C GLY A 162 6.82 15.33 7.50
N ARG A 163 7.36 14.11 7.38
CA ARG A 163 8.73 13.78 7.82
C ARG A 163 9.76 13.84 6.67
N GLY A 164 9.35 14.25 5.47
CA GLY A 164 10.19 14.33 4.28
C GLY A 164 10.71 15.73 3.91
N THR A 165 10.38 16.77 4.68
CA THR A 165 10.82 18.17 4.49
C THR A 165 11.89 18.60 5.48
#